data_AF-A0A938CR33-F1
#
_entry.id   AF-A0A938CR33-F1
#
_cell.length_a   1.000
_cell.length_b   1.000
_cell.length_c   1.000
_cell.angle_alpha   90.00
_cell.angle_beta   90.00
_cell.angle_gamma   90.00
#
_symmetry.space_group_name_H-M   'P 1'
#
loop_
_entity.id
_entity.type
_entity.pdbx_description
1 polymer ?
#
loop_
_entity_poly.entity_id
_entity_poly.type
_entity_poly.pdbx_seq_one_letter_code
_entity_poly.pdbx_strand_id
1 'polypeptide(L)' 'RAAKGIFVATGHFSPAAVSFVEQVLRRVALIDGRRLAELMIRHNVGVRAYRSYQVKRVDPAYFKRPAEQA' A
#
# COMPACT_ATOMS: atom_id res chain seq x y z
N ARG A 1 -20.36 25.36 6.75
CA ARG A 1 -20.61 24.27 5.77
C ARG A 1 -19.30 23.56 5.48
N ALA A 2 -19.24 22.22 5.51
CA ALA A 2 -18.01 21.46 5.24
C ALA A 2 -17.72 21.38 3.72
N ALA A 3 -16.50 21.77 3.31
CA ALA A 3 -16.06 21.78 1.91
C ALA A 3 -15.36 20.49 1.47
N LYS A 4 -15.07 19.59 2.42
CA LYS A 4 -14.37 18.32 2.22
C LYS A 4 -15.11 17.18 2.92
N GLY A 5 -15.17 16.02 2.29
CA GLY A 5 -15.78 14.82 2.86
C GLY A 5 -15.01 13.55 2.47
N ILE A 6 -15.17 12.50 3.26
CA ILE A 6 -14.60 11.18 2.98
C ILE A 6 -15.73 10.17 3.11
N PHE A 7 -15.91 9.32 2.10
CA PHE A 7 -16.76 8.14 2.17
C PHE A 7 -15.89 6.90 2.22
N VAL A 8 -16.20 6.01 3.16
CA VAL A 8 -15.47 4.76 3.36
C VAL A 8 -16.43 3.60 3.18
N ALA A 9 -16.06 2.63 2.36
CA ALA A 9 -16.79 1.38 2.16
C ALA A 9 -15.82 0.20 2.18
N THR A 10 -16.26 -0.95 2.70
CA THR A 10 -15.47 -2.19 2.72
C THR A 10 -15.54 -2.97 1.39
N GLY A 11 -16.48 -2.61 0.51
CA GLY A 11 -16.58 -3.09 -0.87
C GLY A 11 -16.05 -2.09 -1.89
N HIS A 12 -16.45 -2.24 -3.14
CA HIS A 12 -16.13 -1.30 -4.23
C HIS A 12 -17.25 -0.28 -4.44
N PHE A 13 -16.86 0.93 -4.89
CA PHE A 13 -17.81 1.90 -5.42
C PHE A 13 -18.18 1.55 -6.87
N SER A 14 -19.42 1.82 -7.27
CA SER A 14 -19.81 1.68 -8.67
C SER A 14 -19.10 2.72 -9.54
N PRO A 15 -18.87 2.45 -10.84
CA PRO A 15 -18.30 3.44 -11.76
C PRO A 15 -19.08 4.75 -11.76
N ALA A 16 -20.42 4.68 -11.71
CA ALA A 16 -21.28 5.85 -11.64
C ALA A 16 -21.05 6.70 -10.38
N ALA A 17 -20.80 6.07 -9.22
CA ALA A 17 -20.50 6.79 -7.98
C ALA A 17 -19.14 7.50 -8.04
N VAL A 18 -18.14 6.87 -8.65
CA VAL A 18 -16.82 7.48 -8.88
C VAL A 18 -16.95 8.68 -9.81
N SER A 19 -17.60 8.52 -10.96
CA SER A 19 -17.82 9.61 -11.91
C SER A 19 -18.63 10.76 -11.32
N PHE A 20 -19.63 10.46 -10.49
CA PHE A 20 -20.39 11.50 -9.79
C PHE A 20 -19.50 12.34 -8.86
N VAL A 21 -18.61 11.70 -8.11
CA VAL A 21 -17.69 12.38 -7.19
C VAL A 21 -16.69 13.27 -7.92
N GLU A 22 -16.28 12.89 -9.13
CA GLU A 22 -15.39 13.71 -9.97
C GLU A 22 -16.06 14.98 -10.51
N GLN A 23 -17.39 14.95 -10.66
CA GLN A 23 -18.18 16.06 -11.22
C GLN A 23 -18.66 17.07 -10.17
N VAL A 24 -18.70 16.71 -8.88
CA VAL A 24 -19.17 17.61 -7.84
C VAL A 24 -18.13 18.67 -7.46
N LEU A 25 -18.59 19.90 -7.23
CA LEU A 25 -17.76 21.02 -6.76
C LEU A 25 -17.10 20.77 -5.39
N ARG A 26 -17.68 19.87 -4.59
CA ARG A 26 -17.16 19.53 -3.25
C ARG A 26 -16.10 18.45 -3.37
N ARG A 27 -14.96 18.65 -2.70
CA ARG A 27 -13.90 17.65 -2.67
C ARG A 27 -14.31 16.48 -1.79
N VAL A 28 -14.71 15.38 -2.42
CA VAL A 28 -15.05 14.13 -1.75
C VAL A 28 -14.00 13.08 -2.11
N ALA A 29 -13.45 12.41 -1.11
CA ALA A 29 -12.59 11.25 -1.32
C ALA A 29 -13.39 9.96 -1.11
N LEU A 30 -13.23 9.02 -2.03
CA LEU A 30 -13.76 7.66 -1.92
C LEU A 30 -12.63 6.73 -1.45
N ILE A 31 -12.86 6.00 -0.36
CA ILE A 31 -11.94 4.97 0.16
C ILE A 31 -12.69 3.64 0.11
N ASP A 32 -12.32 2.80 -0.86
CA ASP A 32 -12.87 1.46 -1.00
C ASP A 32 -12.11 0.45 -0.13
N GLY A 33 -12.58 -0.81 -0.12
CA GLY A 33 -12.00 -1.83 0.75
C GLY A 33 -10.51 -2.08 0.50
N ARG A 34 -10.08 -2.04 -0.77
CA ARG A 34 -8.67 -2.21 -1.13
C ARG A 34 -7.84 -1.04 -0.61
N ARG A 35 -8.27 0.19 -0.86
CA ARG A 35 -7.55 1.38 -0.38
C ARG A 35 -7.54 1.46 1.15
N LEU A 36 -8.63 1.08 1.79
CA LEU A 36 -8.71 0.99 3.24
C LEU A 36 -7.66 -0.01 3.79
N ALA A 37 -7.57 -1.21 3.21
CA ALA A 37 -6.59 -2.21 3.62
C ALA A 37 -5.13 -1.73 3.41
N GLU A 38 -4.84 -1.06 2.28
CA GLU A 38 -3.52 -0.46 2.05
C GLU A 38 -3.16 0.59 3.11
N LEU A 39 -4.12 1.44 3.50
CA LEU A 39 -3.93 2.45 4.54
C LEU A 39 -3.75 1.79 5.91
N MET A 40 -4.55 0.78 6.23
CA MET A 40 -4.42 -0.01 7.46
C MET A 40 -3.01 -0.62 7.59
N ILE A 41 -2.51 -1.24 6.52
CA ILE A 41 -1.16 -1.82 6.51
C ILE A 41 -0.09 -0.73 6.63
N ARG A 42 -0.18 0.33 5.82
CA ARG A 42 0.80 1.43 5.81
C ARG A 42 0.95 2.11 7.16
N HIS A 43 -0.16 2.29 7.87
CA HIS A 43 -0.22 3.02 9.13
C HIS A 43 -0.31 2.10 10.36
N ASN A 44 -0.17 0.78 10.18
CA ASN A 44 -0.29 -0.22 11.25
C ASN A 44 -1.61 -0.12 12.05
N VAL A 45 -2.72 0.19 11.39
CA VAL A 45 -4.04 0.28 12.01
C VAL A 45 -4.78 -1.04 11.84
N GLY A 46 -5.22 -1.67 12.94
CA GLY A 46 -6.00 -2.91 12.90
C GLY A 46 -5.24 -4.14 12.38
N VAL A 47 -3.91 -4.05 12.28
CA VAL A 47 -3.03 -5.13 11.85
C VAL A 47 -1.90 -5.33 12.87
N ARG A 48 -1.27 -6.51 12.85
CA ARG A 48 -0.07 -6.81 13.64
C ARG A 48 0.95 -7.52 12.77
N ALA A 49 2.24 -7.26 13.01
CA ALA A 49 3.30 -8.02 12.37
C ALA A 49 3.17 -9.50 12.76
N TYR A 50 3.07 -10.39 11.77
CA TYR A 50 2.95 -11.83 12.00
C TYR A 50 4.27 -12.56 11.78
N ARG A 51 5.04 -12.18 10.75
CA ARG A 51 6.32 -12.81 10.42
C ARG A 51 7.21 -11.86 9.62
N SER A 52 8.52 -11.93 9.85
CA SER A 52 9.54 -11.24 9.07
C SER A 52 10.41 -12.26 8.32
N TYR A 53 10.73 -11.97 7.06
CA TYR A 53 11.62 -12.81 6.26
C TYR A 53 12.87 -12.03 5.87
N GLN A 54 14.02 -12.69 5.89
CA GLN A 54 15.24 -12.15 5.31
C GLN A 54 15.48 -12.84 3.97
N VAL A 55 15.45 -12.08 2.88
CA VAL A 55 15.83 -12.57 1.55
C VAL A 55 17.35 -12.43 1.42
N LYS A 56 18.05 -13.55 1.38
CA LYS A 56 19.51 -13.59 1.20
C LYS A 56 19.84 -13.78 -0.28
N ARG A 57 20.91 -13.12 -0.74
CA ARG A 57 21.49 -13.34 -2.07
C ARG A 57 22.88 -13.94 -1.88
N VAL A 58 23.28 -14.83 -2.79
CA VAL A 58 24.64 -15.35 -2.83
C VAL A 58 25.61 -14.18 -2.98
N ASP A 59 26.63 -14.12 -2.12
CA ASP A 59 27.73 -13.17 -2.22
C ASP A 59 28.87 -13.81 -3.02
N PRO A 60 29.12 -13.37 -4.28
CA PRO A 60 30.21 -13.94 -5.08
C PRO A 60 31.59 -13.62 -4.51
N ALA A 61 31.75 -12.55 -3.70
CA ALA A 61 33.04 -12.17 -3.14
C ALA A 61 33.54 -13.18 -2.11
N TYR A 62 32.64 -13.77 -1.32
CA TYR A 62 32.95 -14.86 -0.41
C TYR A 62 33.55 -16.09 -1.12
N PHE A 63 33.14 -16.35 -2.37
CA PHE A 63 33.58 -17.52 -3.14
C PHE A 63 34.75 -17.24 -4.10
N LYS A 64 35.34 -16.05 -4.09
CA LYS A 64 36.57 -15.79 -4.86
C LYS A 64 37.76 -16.46 -4.16
N ARG A 65 38.45 -17.37 -4.86
CA ARG A 65 39.72 -17.95 -4.37
C ARG A 65 40.76 -16.84 -4.18
N PRO A 66 41.61 -16.88 -3.14
CA PRO A 66 42.77 -16.01 -3.07
C PRO A 66 43.63 -16.23 -4.31
N ALA A 67 44.10 -15.15 -4.94
CA ALA A 67 45.07 -15.27 -6.02
C ALA A 67 46.32 -15.96 -5.46
N GLU A 68 46.61 -17.15 -5.97
CA GLU A 68 47.87 -17.86 -5.73
C GLU A 68 48.96 -16.97 -6.33
N GLN A 69 49.71 -16.28 -5.47
CA GLN A 69 50.89 -15.53 -5.88
C GLN A 69 51.96 -16.56 -6.24
N ALA A 70 52.22 -16.71 -7.55
CA ALA A 70 53.39 -17.36 -8.10
C ALA A 70 54.45 -16.31 -8.43
#